data_AF-A0A964BFY5-F1
#
_entry.id   AF-A0A964BFY5-F1
#
_cell.length_a   1.000
_cell.length_b   1.000
_cell.length_c   1.000
_cell.angle_alpha   90.00
_cell.angle_beta   90.00
_cell.angle_gamma   90.00
#
_symmetry.space_group_name_H-M   'P 1'
#
loop_
_entity.id
_entity.type
_entity.pdbx_description
1 polymer ?
#
loop_
_entity_poly.entity_id
_entity_poly.type
_entity_poly.pdbx_seq_one_letter_code
_entity_poly.pdbx_strand_id
1 'polypeptide(L)' 'MKPLSDIDIHERLTAARKIIGDDEAETVRGDTALKAARQVLSGLGLALLLAGELESDKLAGVRDQADL' A
#
# COMPACT_ATOMS: atom_id res chain seq x y z
N MET A 1 -2.50 7.85 21.93
CA MET A 1 -1.69 6.90 21.13
C MET A 1 -0.51 7.65 20.54
N LYS A 2 0.65 6.99 20.37
CA LYS A 2 1.82 7.58 19.71
C LYS A 2 1.63 7.53 18.18
N PRO A 3 2.06 8.57 17.42
CA PRO A 3 2.14 8.48 15.96
C PRO A 3 3.00 7.30 15.50
N LEU A 4 2.70 6.77 14.32
CA LEU A 4 3.48 5.69 13.69
C LEU A 4 4.67 6.27 12.94
N SER A 5 5.78 5.55 12.95
CA SER A 5 6.90 5.83 12.04
C SER A 5 6.63 5.27 10.65
N ASP A 6 7.39 5.71 9.64
CA ASP A 6 7.30 5.17 8.28
C ASP A 6 7.61 3.67 8.24
N ILE A 7 8.50 3.20 9.11
CA ILE A 7 8.79 1.77 9.28
C ILE A 7 7.54 1.04 9.79
N ASP A 8 6.89 1.55 10.84
CA ASP A 8 5.65 0.96 11.37
C ASP A 8 4.55 0.91 10.30
N ILE A 9 4.46 1.94 9.45
CA ILE A 9 3.48 2.00 8.36
C ILE A 9 3.84 0.98 7.27
N HIS A 10 5.10 0.91 6.84
CA HIS A 10 5.58 -0.04 5.85
C HIS A 10 5.34 -1.50 6.29
N GLU A 11 5.60 -1.81 7.56
CA GLU A 11 5.34 -3.13 8.15
C GLU A 11 3.86 -3.47 8.13
N ARG A 12 2.98 -2.52 8.46
CA ARG A 12 1.52 -2.72 8.41
C ARG A 12 1.01 -2.95 7.00
N LEU A 13 1.50 -2.21 6.01
CA LEU A 13 1.16 -2.42 4.60
C LEU A 13 1.59 -3.82 4.13
N THR A 14 2.80 -4.23 4.52
CA THR A 14 3.33 -5.57 4.24
C THR A 14 2.50 -6.67 4.91
N ALA A 15 2.13 -6.48 6.17
CA ALA A 15 1.27 -7.42 6.90
C ALA A 15 -0.11 -7.54 6.25
N ALA A 16 -0.74 -6.42 5.86
CA ALA A 16 -2.01 -6.43 5.14
C ALA A 16 -1.90 -7.19 3.81
N ARG A 17 -0.83 -6.98 3.03
CA ARG A 17 -0.60 -7.69 1.77
C ARG A 17 -0.43 -9.20 1.98
N LYS A 18 0.22 -9.62 3.07
CA LYS A 18 0.36 -11.02 3.47
C LYS A 18 -0.97 -11.65 3.86
N ILE A 19 -1.83 -10.91 4.58
CA ILE A 19 -3.17 -11.38 4.96
C ILE A 19 -4.06 -11.61 3.73
N ILE A 20 -3.98 -10.72 2.73
CA ILE A 20 -4.69 -10.89 1.46
C ILE A 20 -4.23 -12.16 0.73
N GLY A 21 -2.97 -12.58 0.94
CA GLY A 21 -2.42 -13.80 0.37
C GLY A 21 -2.32 -13.74 -1.15
N ASP A 22 -2.14 -14.91 -1.77
CA ASP A 22 -2.03 -15.02 -3.23
C ASP A 22 -3.14 -15.84 -3.89
N ASP A 23 -4.12 -16.28 -3.10
CA ASP A 23 -5.25 -17.08 -3.58
C ASP A 23 -6.08 -16.35 -4.64
N GLU A 24 -6.78 -17.14 -5.43
CA GLU A 24 -7.74 -16.67 -6.44
C GLU A 24 -9.15 -16.66 -5.84
N ALA A 25 -9.98 -15.71 -6.27
CA ALA A 25 -11.38 -15.71 -5.89
C ALA A 25 -12.22 -16.53 -6.87
N GLU A 26 -13.31 -17.12 -6.38
CA GLU A 26 -14.29 -17.85 -7.20
C GLU A 26 -14.95 -16.98 -8.28
N THR A 27 -15.05 -15.67 -8.03
CA THR A 27 -15.70 -14.72 -8.95
C THR A 27 -14.70 -13.73 -9.55
N VAL A 28 -14.94 -13.33 -10.80
CA VAL A 28 -14.14 -12.29 -11.49
C VAL A 28 -14.08 -10.99 -10.68
N ARG A 29 -15.18 -10.58 -10.05
CA ARG A 29 -15.22 -9.37 -9.22
C ARG A 29 -14.33 -9.50 -7.98
N GLY A 30 -14.38 -10.64 -7.31
CA GLY A 30 -13.51 -10.92 -6.17
C GLY A 30 -12.04 -10.97 -6.57
N ASP A 31 -11.73 -11.60 -7.70
CA ASP A 31 -10.37 -11.73 -8.19
C ASP A 31 -9.78 -10.38 -8.60
N THR A 32 -10.60 -9.55 -9.27
CA THR A 32 -10.26 -8.16 -9.59
C THR A 32 -9.96 -7.37 -8.32
N ALA A 33 -10.80 -7.49 -7.28
CA ALA A 33 -10.60 -6.80 -6.01
C ALA A 33 -9.31 -7.26 -5.30
N LEU A 34 -9.05 -8.57 -5.23
CA LEU A 34 -7.82 -9.11 -4.64
C LEU A 34 -6.58 -8.63 -5.41
N LYS A 35 -6.59 -8.71 -6.74
CA LYS A 35 -5.46 -8.25 -7.57
C LYS A 35 -5.19 -6.76 -7.39
N ALA A 36 -6.24 -5.93 -7.39
CA ALA A 36 -6.11 -4.50 -7.17
C ALA A 36 -5.56 -4.20 -5.77
N ALA A 37 -6.11 -4.82 -4.72
CA ALA A 37 -5.64 -4.61 -3.35
C ALA A 37 -4.17 -5.00 -3.17
N ARG A 38 -3.76 -6.13 -3.77
CA ARG A 38 -2.36 -6.58 -3.77
C ARG A 38 -1.44 -5.54 -4.41
N GLN A 39 -1.80 -5.05 -5.60
CA GLN A 39 -1.02 -4.05 -6.33
C GLN A 39 -0.91 -2.73 -5.56
N VAL A 40 -2.03 -2.25 -4.99
CA VAL A 40 -2.04 -1.00 -4.22
C VAL A 40 -1.17 -1.11 -2.98
N LEU A 41 -1.29 -2.18 -2.19
CA LEU A 41 -0.48 -2.34 -0.97
C LEU A 41 1.01 -2.43 -1.27
N SER A 42 1.39 -3.19 -2.31
CA SER A 42 2.79 -3.25 -2.77
C SER A 42 3.28 -1.90 -3.28
N GLY A 43 2.46 -1.19 -4.06
CA GLY A 43 2.79 0.13 -4.58
C GLY A 43 2.98 1.17 -3.48
N LEU A 44 2.09 1.19 -2.47
CA LEU A 44 2.20 2.07 -1.32
C LEU A 44 3.46 1.79 -0.50
N GLY A 45 3.80 0.51 -0.30
CA GLY A 45 5.03 0.12 0.40
C GLY A 45 6.28 0.63 -0.31
N LEU A 46 6.33 0.54 -1.64
CA LEU A 46 7.45 1.05 -2.45
C LEU A 46 7.48 2.59 -2.47
N ALA A 47 6.33 3.24 -2.65
CA ALA A 47 6.24 4.70 -2.67
C ALA A 47 6.69 5.32 -1.34
N LEU A 48 6.40 4.67 -0.21
CA LEU A 48 6.83 5.11 1.11
C LEU A 48 8.36 5.00 1.29
N LEU A 49 8.96 3.91 0.81
CA LEU A 49 10.42 3.76 0.82
C LEU A 49 11.08 4.84 -0.03
N LEU A 50 10.58 5.07 -1.24
CA LEU A 50 11.11 6.08 -2.15
C LEU A 50 10.96 7.50 -1.59
N ALA A 51 9.82 7.81 -0.97
CA ALA A 51 9.60 9.10 -0.31
C ALA A 51 10.62 9.33 0.81
N GLY A 52 10.90 8.30 1.62
CA GLY A 52 11.93 8.35 2.66
C GLY A 52 13.34 8.56 2.11
N GLU A 53 13.71 7.89 1.00
CA GLU A 53 15.01 8.06 0.34
C GLU A 53 15.19 9.46 -0.26
N LEU A 54 14.09 10.09 -0.71
CA LEU A 54 14.09 11.40 -1.35
C LEU A 54 13.80 12.55 -0.39
N GLU A 55 13.62 12.29 0.91
CA GLU A 55 13.17 13.27 1.91
C GLU A 55 11.91 14.04 1.45
N SER A 56 10.98 13.31 0.82
CA SER A 56 9.79 13.86 0.18
C SER A 56 8.54 13.58 1.01
N ASP A 57 7.72 14.59 1.25
CA ASP A 57 6.39 14.43 1.85
C ASP A 57 5.36 13.82 0.87
N LYS A 58 5.75 13.59 -0.39
CA LYS A 58 4.89 13.04 -1.44
C LYS A 58 5.21 11.58 -1.74
N LEU A 59 4.16 10.75 -1.78
CA LEU A 59 4.23 9.38 -2.26
C LEU A 59 4.08 9.36 -3.78
N ALA A 60 5.12 8.95 -4.50
CA ALA A 60 5.10 8.89 -5.96
C ALA A 60 3.94 8.02 -6.49
N GLY A 61 3.18 8.54 -7.45
CA GLY A 61 2.04 7.83 -8.05
C GLY A 61 0.78 7.75 -7.19
N VAL A 62 0.80 8.34 -5.99
CA VAL A 62 -0.38 8.53 -5.13
C VAL A 62 -0.82 9.98 -5.26
N ARG A 63 -2.11 10.22 -5.52
CA ARG A 63 -2.65 11.59 -5.56
C ARG A 63 -2.68 12.18 -4.15
N ASP A 64 -2.34 13.45 -4.04
CA ASP A 64 -2.47 14.17 -2.78
C ASP A 64 -3.95 14.21 -2.38
N GLN A 65 -4.22 14.07 -1.09
CA GLN A 65 -5.60 14.10 -0.58
C GLN A 65 -6.30 15.45 -0.86
N ALA A 66 -5.53 16.52 -1.06
CA ALA A 66 -6.05 17.84 -1.45
C ALA A 66 -6.53 17.90 -2.91
N ASP A 67 -6.19 16.90 -3.73
CA ASP A 67 -6.54 16.81 -5.15
C ASP A 67 -7.73 15.87 -5.43
N LEU A 68 -8.37 15.34 -4.38
CA LEU A 68 -9.56 14.46 -4.43
C LEU A 68 -10.83 15.20 -3.98
#